data_AF-A0A3A5UPV9-F1
#
_entry.id   AF-A0A3A5UPV9-F1
#
_cell.length_a   1.000
_cell.length_b   1.000
_cell.length_c   1.000
_cell.angle_alpha   90.00
_cell.angle_beta   90.00
_cell.angle_gamma   90.00
#
_symmetry.space_group_name_H-M   'P 1'
#
loop_
_entity.id
_entity.type
_entity.pdbx_description
1 polymer ?
#
loop_
_entity_poly.entity_id
_entity_poly.type
_entity_poly.pdbx_seq_one_letter_code
_entity_poly.pdbx_strand_id
1 'polypeptide(L)'
;MSAEHHYLNAVEAYDEGKTEEAYEEARKAVKLDPEHIDAWQLCAETILPPKGEKPTLIQAAKSLAAVRKIIELDPNRTAMWMLGGRLLSDELGLLSEGLQWWQDLRHHLPKEVTPLVEQASLLADMGHYLEAKYRLDTIIEENMDGGPSQIAKIHQLRNQVIAAANLQPSEHFKPWEKHHNGWGAIESKMGKGPVSESFLFLITTVPVLFAVVIFSRQLAGEGWGAFCLTSLIVFATVLFGMRTSKKMFHNINRPAFNLLRAMNFEANTGYSVIQEDIRTSTLYMYIMQRKPVAWQERMIKIIEDNSPLPKNWKPKFPDFDSHLDDMGFIEDGEEDTFEQFEEE
;
A
#
# COMPACT_ATOMS: atom_id res chain seq x y z
N MET A 1 36.07 14.22 21.28
CA MET A 1 35.81 12.88 20.70
C MET A 1 35.48 13.07 19.24
N SER A 2 36.00 12.20 18.37
CA SER A 2 35.74 12.25 16.92
C SER A 2 34.35 11.69 16.59
N ALA A 3 33.81 12.01 15.42
CA ALA A 3 32.58 11.40 14.91
C ALA A 3 32.69 9.86 14.88
N GLU A 4 33.81 9.34 14.38
CA GLU A 4 34.11 7.90 14.32
C GLU A 4 34.06 7.22 15.70
N HIS A 5 34.53 7.91 16.75
CA HIS A 5 34.48 7.36 18.10
C HIS A 5 33.04 7.19 18.60
N HIS A 6 32.20 8.20 18.36
CA HIS A 6 30.77 8.10 18.68
C HIS A 6 30.07 7.05 17.82
N TYR A 7 30.45 6.90 16.55
CA TYR A 7 29.91 5.84 15.69
C TYR A 7 30.28 4.44 16.21
N LEU A 8 31.53 4.20 16.57
CA LEU A 8 31.95 2.90 17.13
C LEU A 8 31.22 2.58 18.44
N ASN A 9 31.05 3.57 19.33
CA ASN A 9 30.25 3.39 20.55
C ASN A 9 28.78 3.06 20.22
N ALA A 10 28.23 3.68 19.17
CA ALA A 10 26.87 3.39 18.72
C ALA A 10 26.72 1.96 18.20
N VAL A 11 27.71 1.46 17.44
CA VAL A 11 27.75 0.07 16.96
C VAL A 11 27.84 -0.90 18.13
N GLU A 12 28.74 -0.65 19.09
CA GLU A 12 28.88 -1.49 20.29
C GLU A 12 27.57 -1.55 21.09
N ALA A 13 26.94 -0.40 21.35
CA ALA A 13 25.65 -0.34 22.03
C ALA A 13 24.54 -1.05 21.23
N TYR A 14 24.56 -0.98 19.90
CA TYR A 14 23.60 -1.65 19.03
C TYR A 14 23.74 -3.18 19.11
N ASP A 15 24.97 -3.68 19.06
CA ASP A 15 25.28 -5.11 19.17
C ASP A 15 24.93 -5.68 20.56
N GLU A 16 25.03 -4.86 21.61
CA GLU A 16 24.57 -5.18 22.97
C GLU A 16 23.05 -5.07 23.16
N GLY A 17 22.31 -4.62 22.15
CA GLY A 17 20.86 -4.45 22.20
C GLY A 17 20.38 -3.20 22.96
N LYS A 18 21.29 -2.26 23.26
CA LYS A 18 20.99 -0.98 23.93
C LYS A 18 20.59 0.08 22.91
N THR A 19 19.40 -0.06 22.34
CA THR A 19 18.92 0.76 21.21
C THR A 19 18.90 2.27 21.47
N GLU A 20 18.52 2.70 22.67
CA GLU A 20 18.49 4.13 23.01
C GLU A 20 19.90 4.73 23.09
N GLU A 21 20.84 4.02 23.72
CA GLU A 21 22.25 4.44 23.80
C GLU A 21 22.88 4.48 22.40
N ALA A 22 22.60 3.47 21.58
CA ALA A 22 23.04 3.42 20.19
C ALA A 22 22.51 4.62 19.39
N TYR A 23 21.23 4.97 19.55
CA TYR A 23 20.65 6.15 18.91
C TYR A 23 21.33 7.45 19.37
N GLU A 24 21.57 7.62 20.67
CA GLU A 24 22.22 8.83 21.20
C GLU A 24 23.65 9.00 20.70
N GLU A 25 24.46 7.93 20.70
CA GLU A 25 25.83 7.95 20.20
C GLU A 25 25.88 8.17 18.68
N ALA A 26 25.02 7.49 17.90
CA ALA A 26 24.90 7.72 16.47
C ALA A 26 24.50 9.17 16.16
N ARG A 27 23.59 9.75 16.96
CA ARG A 27 23.19 11.16 16.83
C ARG A 27 24.34 12.13 17.12
N LYS A 28 25.23 11.80 18.06
CA LYS A 28 26.44 12.59 18.32
C LYS A 28 27.41 12.49 17.14
N ALA A 29 27.57 11.30 16.55
CA ALA A 29 28.41 11.10 15.37
C ALA A 29 27.93 11.96 14.19
N VAL A 30 26.65 11.88 13.81
CA VAL A 30 26.11 12.69 12.68
C VAL A 30 26.07 14.19 12.95
N LYS A 31 26.11 14.61 14.23
CA LYS A 31 26.23 16.03 14.59
C LYS A 31 27.65 16.56 14.37
N LEU A 32 28.66 15.71 14.57
CA LEU A 32 30.07 16.04 14.35
C LEU A 32 30.46 15.89 12.88
N ASP A 33 29.91 14.88 12.21
CA ASP A 33 30.08 14.62 10.78
C ASP A 33 28.71 14.35 10.12
N PRO A 34 28.08 15.39 9.55
CA PRO A 34 26.79 15.26 8.89
C PRO A 34 26.78 14.38 7.63
N GLU A 35 27.94 14.02 7.07
CA GLU A 35 28.09 13.17 5.89
C GLU A 35 28.31 11.69 6.24
N HIS A 36 28.34 11.36 7.55
CA HIS A 36 28.56 10.00 8.01
C HIS A 36 27.33 9.09 7.77
N ILE A 37 27.27 8.45 6.59
CA ILE A 37 26.15 7.62 6.15
C ILE A 37 25.82 6.48 7.13
N ASP A 38 26.82 5.73 7.60
CA ASP A 38 26.55 4.56 8.45
C ASP A 38 26.04 4.96 9.84
N ALA A 39 26.45 6.11 10.38
CA ALA A 39 25.87 6.67 11.59
C ALA A 39 24.43 7.14 11.39
N TRP A 40 24.10 7.73 10.24
CA TRP A 40 22.71 8.03 9.88
C TRP A 40 21.86 6.76 9.76
N GLN A 41 22.41 5.68 9.21
CA GLN A 41 21.73 4.39 9.13
C GLN A 41 21.41 3.85 10.52
N LEU A 42 22.36 3.90 11.47
CA LEU A 42 22.08 3.57 12.86
C LEU A 42 20.98 4.47 13.44
N CYS A 43 21.03 5.79 13.23
CA CYS A 43 19.95 6.67 13.69
C CYS A 43 18.57 6.28 13.13
N ALA A 44 18.50 5.88 11.86
CA ALA A 44 17.26 5.49 11.19
C ALA A 44 16.68 4.18 11.74
N GLU A 45 17.55 3.21 12.05
CA GLU A 45 17.16 1.88 12.48
C GLU A 45 16.89 1.80 13.99
N THR A 46 17.75 2.41 14.83
CA THR A 46 17.66 2.28 16.30
C THR A 46 16.56 3.12 16.94
N ILE A 47 16.09 4.17 16.25
CA ILE A 47 14.95 4.97 16.71
C ILE A 47 13.62 4.22 16.57
N LEU A 48 13.56 3.22 15.68
CA LEU A 48 12.38 2.41 15.47
C LEU A 48 12.29 1.34 16.56
N PRO A 49 11.07 1.01 17.03
CA PRO A 49 10.91 -0.01 18.05
C PRO A 49 11.25 -1.40 17.46
N PRO A 50 11.49 -2.39 18.34
CA PRO A 50 11.77 -3.77 17.94
C PRO A 50 10.70 -4.35 17.00
N LYS A 51 11.09 -5.37 16.22
CA LYS A 51 10.19 -6.03 15.28
C LYS A 51 8.90 -6.50 15.97
N GLY A 52 7.76 -6.04 15.45
CA GLY A 52 6.43 -6.40 15.93
C GLY A 52 5.73 -5.27 16.70
N GLU A 53 6.49 -4.30 17.19
CA GLU A 53 5.94 -3.07 17.77
C GLU A 53 5.76 -1.99 16.70
N LYS A 54 4.82 -1.07 16.93
CA LYS A 54 4.47 0.00 15.99
C LYS A 54 5.15 1.29 16.43
N PRO A 55 5.88 2.01 15.54
CA PRO A 55 6.52 3.27 15.89
C PRO A 55 5.48 4.36 16.22
N THR A 56 5.86 5.26 17.12
CA THR A 56 5.15 6.54 17.33
C THR A 56 5.39 7.48 16.14
N LEU A 57 4.58 8.53 16.01
CA LEU A 57 4.74 9.54 14.95
C LEU A 57 6.13 10.19 15.00
N ILE A 58 6.63 10.47 16.20
CA ILE A 58 7.95 11.10 16.37
C ILE A 58 9.06 10.17 15.92
N GLN A 59 8.99 8.88 16.26
CA GLN A 59 9.99 7.88 15.83
C GLN A 59 9.96 7.69 14.32
N ALA A 60 8.78 7.51 13.73
CA ALA A 60 8.64 7.37 12.28
C ALA A 60 9.16 8.61 11.52
N ALA A 61 8.83 9.82 12.00
CA ALA A 61 9.31 11.06 11.38
C ALA A 61 10.84 11.24 11.49
N LYS A 62 11.44 10.94 12.65
CA LYS A 62 12.89 10.99 12.83
C LYS A 62 13.63 9.97 11.97
N SER A 63 13.11 8.73 11.91
CA SER A 63 13.64 7.68 11.05
C SER A 63 13.58 8.10 9.58
N LEU A 64 12.43 8.62 9.12
CA LEU A 64 12.28 9.10 7.75
C LEU A 64 13.23 10.27 7.42
N ALA A 65 13.47 11.18 8.37
CA ALA A 65 14.43 12.27 8.19
C ALA A 65 15.87 11.76 8.03
N ALA A 66 16.28 10.77 8.84
CA ALA A 66 17.58 10.12 8.70
C ALA A 66 17.69 9.38 7.35
N VAL A 67 16.65 8.63 6.96
CA VAL A 67 16.58 7.95 5.64
C VAL A 67 16.73 8.93 4.49
N ARG A 68 16.01 10.06 4.51
CA ARG A 68 16.15 11.12 3.50
C ARG A 68 17.58 11.63 3.42
N LYS A 69 18.25 11.80 4.56
CA LYS A 69 19.64 12.25 4.58
C LYS A 69 20.60 11.21 3.99
N ILE A 70 20.39 9.92 4.27
CA ILE A 70 21.18 8.84 3.68
C ILE A 70 21.03 8.85 2.16
N ILE A 71 19.79 8.94 1.65
CA ILE A 71 19.52 8.95 0.22
C ILE A 71 20.14 10.18 -0.48
N GLU A 72 20.13 11.35 0.16
CA GLU A 72 20.82 12.54 -0.35
C GLU A 72 22.33 12.33 -0.50
N LEU A 73 22.95 11.57 0.41
CA LEU A 73 24.39 11.29 0.43
C LEU A 73 24.79 10.12 -0.48
N ASP A 74 24.01 9.04 -0.47
CA ASP A 74 24.24 7.82 -1.26
C ASP A 74 22.90 7.19 -1.70
N PRO A 75 22.40 7.54 -2.89
CA PRO A 75 21.17 6.99 -3.45
C PRO A 75 21.23 5.49 -3.73
N ASN A 76 22.42 4.86 -3.75
CA ASN A 76 22.56 3.43 -4.08
C ASN A 76 22.16 2.50 -2.92
N ARG A 77 21.88 3.05 -1.73
CA ARG A 77 21.42 2.30 -0.55
C ARG A 77 19.94 1.89 -0.71
N THR A 78 19.68 0.88 -1.56
CA THR A 78 18.33 0.36 -1.86
C THR A 78 17.51 0.00 -0.62
N ALA A 79 18.14 -0.52 0.43
CA ALA A 79 17.49 -0.81 1.71
C ALA A 79 16.82 0.43 2.36
N MET A 80 17.43 1.61 2.20
CA MET A 80 16.91 2.86 2.75
C MET A 80 15.72 3.39 1.95
N TRP A 81 15.70 3.18 0.63
CA TRP A 81 14.50 3.44 -0.17
C TRP A 81 13.31 2.60 0.28
N MET A 82 13.53 1.30 0.53
CA MET A 82 12.49 0.40 1.03
C MET A 82 11.99 0.82 2.42
N LEU A 83 12.90 1.20 3.31
CA LEU A 83 12.56 1.71 4.63
C LEU A 83 11.72 3.01 4.54
N GLY A 84 12.18 3.98 3.75
CA GLY A 84 11.50 5.24 3.53
C GLY A 84 10.10 5.07 2.94
N GLY A 85 9.96 4.21 1.93
CA GLY A 85 8.69 3.89 1.30
C GLY A 85 7.68 3.35 2.31
N ARG A 86 8.08 2.36 3.12
CA ARG A 86 7.25 1.81 4.21
C ARG A 86 6.88 2.86 5.26
N LEU A 87 7.81 3.71 5.66
CA LEU A 87 7.53 4.78 6.64
C LEU A 87 6.49 5.76 6.08
N LEU A 88 6.61 6.15 4.81
CA LEU A 88 5.69 7.05 4.14
C LEU A 88 4.30 6.42 3.98
N SER A 89 4.20 5.21 3.44
CA SER A 89 2.93 4.56 3.11
C SER A 89 2.23 4.00 4.34
N ASP A 90 2.92 3.11 5.06
CA ASP A 90 2.29 2.23 6.05
C ASP A 90 2.18 2.96 7.39
N GLU A 91 3.25 3.63 7.82
CA GLU A 91 3.33 4.25 9.14
C GLU A 91 2.74 5.66 9.18
N LEU A 92 2.98 6.50 8.16
CA LEU A 92 2.59 7.92 8.17
C LEU A 92 1.36 8.24 7.32
N GLY A 93 1.02 7.38 6.35
CA GLY A 93 -0.10 7.58 5.43
C GLY A 93 0.10 8.72 4.43
N LEU A 94 1.36 9.06 4.13
CA LEU A 94 1.77 10.10 3.19
C LEU A 94 1.87 9.50 1.77
N LEU A 95 0.74 9.09 1.22
CA LEU A 95 0.70 8.31 -0.04
C LEU A 95 1.24 9.11 -1.25
N SER A 96 0.96 10.41 -1.34
CA SER A 96 1.47 11.29 -2.41
C SER A 96 2.98 11.50 -2.31
N GLU A 97 3.52 11.69 -1.10
CA GLU A 97 4.97 11.73 -0.90
C GLU A 97 5.59 10.35 -1.19
N GLY A 98 4.90 9.26 -0.87
CA GLY A 98 5.30 7.90 -1.25
C GLY A 98 5.37 7.70 -2.77
N LEU A 99 4.42 8.24 -3.53
CA LEU A 99 4.48 8.20 -5.00
C LEU A 99 5.71 8.92 -5.53
N GLN A 100 6.01 10.11 -5.02
CA GLN A 100 7.21 10.87 -5.41
C GLN A 100 8.47 10.12 -4.98
N TRP A 101 8.51 9.56 -3.76
CA TRP A 101 9.65 8.78 -3.26
C TRP A 101 10.03 7.61 -4.17
N TRP A 102 9.03 6.85 -4.64
CA TRP A 102 9.27 5.77 -5.59
C TRP A 102 9.64 6.29 -6.98
N GLN A 103 9.11 7.46 -7.38
CA GLN A 103 9.52 8.10 -8.62
C GLN A 103 10.98 8.56 -8.57
N ASP A 104 11.43 9.11 -7.44
CA ASP A 104 12.81 9.50 -7.22
C ASP A 104 13.75 8.29 -7.33
N LEU A 105 13.35 7.13 -6.77
CA LEU A 105 14.11 5.89 -6.97
C LEU A 105 14.23 5.48 -8.45
N ARG A 106 13.23 5.74 -9.30
CA ARG A 106 13.32 5.43 -10.73
C ARG A 106 14.37 6.28 -11.47
N HIS A 107 14.68 7.49 -10.99
CA HIS A 107 15.79 8.27 -11.57
C HIS A 107 17.14 7.60 -11.30
N HIS A 108 17.28 6.91 -10.16
CA HIS A 108 18.51 6.20 -9.81
C HIS A 108 18.56 4.78 -10.36
N LEU A 109 17.42 4.08 -10.35
CA LEU A 109 17.27 2.69 -10.75
C LEU A 109 16.05 2.53 -11.69
N PRO A 110 16.13 2.98 -12.95
CA PRO A 110 14.98 3.04 -13.86
C PRO A 110 14.42 1.66 -14.25
N LYS A 111 15.27 0.63 -14.25
CA LYS A 111 14.91 -0.75 -14.62
C LYS A 111 14.38 -1.58 -13.45
N GLU A 112 14.33 -1.02 -12.24
CA GLU A 112 13.79 -1.73 -11.08
C GLU A 112 12.27 -1.79 -11.12
N VAL A 113 11.72 -2.99 -10.92
CA VAL A 113 10.28 -3.24 -10.95
C VAL A 113 9.59 -2.73 -9.68
N THR A 114 10.31 -2.73 -8.55
CA THR A 114 9.76 -2.42 -7.22
C THR A 114 9.06 -1.06 -7.16
N PRO A 115 9.66 0.07 -7.63
CA PRO A 115 8.98 1.36 -7.69
C PRO A 115 7.61 1.33 -8.37
N LEU A 116 7.49 0.69 -9.53
CA LEU A 116 6.23 0.66 -10.30
C LEU A 116 5.14 -0.14 -9.57
N VAL A 117 5.52 -1.25 -8.92
CA VAL A 117 4.58 -2.07 -8.13
C VAL A 117 4.09 -1.33 -6.91
N GLU A 118 4.98 -0.62 -6.20
CA GLU A 118 4.61 0.17 -5.03
C GLU A 118 3.77 1.39 -5.44
N GLN A 119 4.14 2.11 -6.50
CA GLN A 119 3.32 3.20 -7.06
C GLN A 119 1.92 2.73 -7.44
N ALA A 120 1.80 1.58 -8.11
CA ALA A 120 0.50 1.00 -8.48
C ALA A 120 -0.34 0.63 -7.24
N SER A 121 0.30 0.10 -6.20
CA SER A 121 -0.36 -0.25 -4.94
C SER A 121 -0.89 1.00 -4.22
N LEU A 122 -0.08 2.06 -4.12
CA LEU A 122 -0.48 3.35 -3.54
C LEU A 122 -1.62 3.99 -4.33
N LEU A 123 -1.55 3.98 -5.67
CA LEU A 123 -2.62 4.49 -6.55
C LEU A 123 -3.92 3.71 -6.35
N ALA A 124 -3.86 2.38 -6.24
CA ALA A 124 -5.03 1.55 -5.98
C ALA A 124 -5.65 1.84 -4.60
N ASP A 125 -4.83 2.08 -3.56
CA ASP A 125 -5.30 2.48 -2.22
C ASP A 125 -5.99 3.85 -2.24
N MET A 126 -5.49 4.77 -3.06
CA MET A 126 -6.14 6.07 -3.31
C MET A 126 -7.38 5.97 -4.21
N GLY A 127 -7.61 4.83 -4.87
CA GLY A 127 -8.72 4.61 -5.80
C GLY A 127 -8.46 5.05 -7.25
N HIS A 128 -7.20 5.36 -7.58
CA HIS A 128 -6.73 5.73 -8.91
C HIS A 128 -6.35 4.48 -9.71
N TYR A 129 -7.36 3.67 -10.07
CA TYR A 129 -7.16 2.36 -10.67
C TYR A 129 -6.64 2.41 -12.12
N LEU A 130 -6.96 3.48 -12.87
CA LEU A 130 -6.48 3.62 -14.26
C LEU A 130 -4.98 3.92 -14.26
N GLU A 131 -4.54 4.82 -13.41
CA GLU A 131 -3.15 5.18 -13.22
C GLU A 131 -2.35 4.01 -12.64
N ALA A 132 -2.92 3.29 -11.66
CA ALA A 132 -2.32 2.06 -11.14
C ALA A 132 -2.14 0.99 -12.23
N LYS A 133 -3.12 0.84 -13.13
CA LYS A 133 -3.03 -0.09 -14.26
C LYS A 133 -1.89 0.32 -15.19
N TYR A 134 -1.81 1.59 -15.57
CA TYR A 134 -0.75 2.11 -16.44
C TYR A 134 0.63 1.76 -15.90
N ARG A 135 0.88 1.99 -14.59
CA ARG A 135 2.16 1.64 -13.95
C ARG A 135 2.52 0.16 -14.08
N LEU A 136 1.53 -0.73 -13.97
CA LEU A 136 1.74 -2.17 -14.08
C LEU A 136 1.89 -2.63 -15.53
N ASP A 137 1.27 -1.95 -16.48
CA ASP A 137 1.45 -2.20 -17.91
C ASP A 137 2.86 -1.81 -18.36
N THR A 138 3.41 -0.69 -17.86
CA THR A 138 4.81 -0.26 -18.11
C THR A 138 5.83 -1.36 -17.80
N ILE A 139 5.66 -2.11 -16.70
CA ILE A 139 6.55 -3.23 -16.33
C ILE A 139 6.64 -4.28 -17.45
N ILE A 140 5.50 -4.56 -18.11
CA ILE A 140 5.38 -5.56 -19.17
C ILE A 140 5.91 -5.00 -20.49
N GLU A 141 5.57 -3.74 -20.79
CA GLU A 141 5.97 -3.04 -22.01
C GLU A 141 7.50 -2.85 -22.08
N GLU A 142 8.13 -2.48 -20.97
CA GLU A 142 9.59 -2.32 -20.87
C GLU A 142 10.32 -3.66 -20.62
N ASN A 143 9.58 -4.78 -20.56
CA ASN A 143 10.10 -6.12 -20.27
C ASN A 143 11.06 -6.14 -19.08
N MET A 144 10.66 -5.50 -17.98
CA MET A 144 11.51 -5.38 -16.80
C MET A 144 11.70 -6.74 -16.12
N ASP A 145 12.95 -7.06 -15.78
CA ASP A 145 13.32 -8.33 -15.15
C ASP A 145 12.85 -8.39 -13.69
N GLY A 146 11.67 -8.95 -13.47
CA GLY A 146 11.19 -9.36 -12.15
C GLY A 146 11.47 -10.84 -11.89
N GLY A 147 11.82 -11.21 -10.65
CA GLY A 147 11.89 -12.63 -10.28
C GLY A 147 10.53 -13.34 -10.52
N PRO A 148 10.49 -14.66 -10.82
CA PRO A 148 9.24 -15.35 -11.19
C PRO A 148 8.09 -15.17 -10.19
N SER A 149 8.41 -15.11 -8.90
CA SER A 149 7.45 -14.86 -7.81
C SER A 149 6.87 -13.42 -7.85
N GLN A 150 7.71 -12.44 -8.18
CA GLN A 150 7.29 -11.05 -8.32
C GLN A 150 6.37 -10.89 -9.53
N ILE A 151 6.69 -11.50 -10.67
CA ILE A 151 5.83 -11.46 -11.88
C ILE A 151 4.45 -12.05 -11.61
N ALA A 152 4.34 -13.16 -10.89
CA ALA A 152 3.04 -13.72 -10.51
C ALA A 152 2.21 -12.74 -9.65
N LYS A 153 2.86 -12.08 -8.67
CA LYS A 153 2.22 -11.06 -7.82
C LYS A 153 1.78 -9.85 -8.64
N ILE A 154 2.60 -9.40 -9.60
CA ILE A 154 2.31 -8.29 -10.51
C ILE A 154 1.08 -8.60 -11.36
N HIS A 155 1.01 -9.78 -11.99
CA HIS A 155 -0.16 -10.19 -12.75
C HIS A 155 -1.43 -10.26 -11.89
N GLN A 156 -1.32 -10.78 -10.66
CA GLN A 156 -2.45 -10.81 -9.73
C GLN A 156 -2.94 -9.41 -9.39
N LEU A 157 -2.04 -8.50 -9.02
CA LEU A 157 -2.36 -7.10 -8.70
C LEU A 157 -2.99 -6.41 -9.92
N ARG A 158 -2.36 -6.56 -11.09
CA ARG A 158 -2.86 -6.03 -12.36
C ARG A 158 -4.28 -6.49 -12.67
N ASN A 159 -4.57 -7.78 -12.52
CA ASN A 159 -5.92 -8.31 -12.74
C ASN A 159 -6.94 -7.71 -11.78
N GLN A 160 -6.57 -7.49 -10.51
CA GLN A 160 -7.44 -6.82 -9.53
C GLN A 160 -7.69 -5.37 -9.89
N VAL A 161 -6.63 -4.64 -10.28
CA VAL A 161 -6.70 -3.24 -10.69
C VAL A 161 -7.54 -3.09 -11.97
N ILE A 162 -7.36 -3.96 -12.97
CA ILE A 162 -8.17 -3.97 -14.20
C ILE A 162 -9.64 -4.24 -13.88
N ALA A 163 -9.93 -5.22 -13.03
CA ALA A 163 -11.29 -5.51 -12.61
C ALA A 163 -11.94 -4.31 -11.91
N ALA A 164 -11.19 -3.57 -11.09
CA ALA A 164 -11.65 -2.37 -10.42
C ALA A 164 -11.78 -1.16 -11.37
N ALA A 165 -10.85 -1.01 -12.31
CA ALA A 165 -10.82 0.06 -13.31
C ALA A 165 -12.00 -0.03 -14.29
N ASN A 166 -12.42 -1.25 -14.63
CA ASN A 166 -13.56 -1.51 -15.51
C ASN A 166 -14.93 -1.29 -14.84
N LEU A 167 -14.98 -1.05 -13.52
CA LEU A 167 -16.20 -0.57 -12.86
C LEU A 167 -16.52 0.84 -13.38
N GLN A 168 -17.81 1.19 -13.42
CA GLN A 168 -18.22 2.51 -13.92
C GLN A 168 -17.50 3.64 -13.16
N PRO A 169 -17.04 4.73 -13.81
CA PRO A 169 -16.34 5.81 -13.11
C PRO A 169 -17.14 6.47 -11.97
N SER A 170 -18.48 6.43 -12.03
CA SER A 170 -19.39 6.89 -10.96
C SER A 170 -19.40 6.00 -9.72
N GLU A 171 -18.85 4.79 -9.84
CA GLU A 171 -18.74 3.82 -8.77
C GLU A 171 -17.43 3.95 -7.98
N HIS A 172 -16.44 4.66 -8.53
CA HIS A 172 -15.17 4.94 -7.85
C HIS A 172 -15.40 6.04 -6.81
N PHE A 173 -15.30 5.68 -5.54
CA PHE A 173 -15.48 6.64 -4.46
C PHE A 173 -14.37 7.71 -4.47
N LYS A 174 -14.79 8.97 -4.61
CA LYS A 174 -13.94 10.16 -4.58
C LYS A 174 -14.19 10.95 -3.29
N PRO A 175 -13.29 10.88 -2.29
CA PRO A 175 -13.49 11.54 -1.00
C PRO A 175 -13.61 13.07 -1.08
N TRP A 176 -12.96 13.71 -2.06
CA TRP A 176 -12.99 15.17 -2.23
C TRP A 176 -14.35 15.70 -2.75
N GLU A 177 -15.21 14.85 -3.29
CA GLU A 177 -16.54 15.24 -3.78
C GLU A 177 -17.59 15.06 -2.66
N LYS A 178 -18.04 16.16 -2.06
CA LYS A 178 -18.99 16.14 -0.93
C LYS A 178 -20.32 15.42 -1.23
N HIS A 179 -20.80 15.48 -2.46
CA HIS A 179 -22.09 14.90 -2.87
C HIS A 179 -21.94 13.54 -3.58
N HIS A 180 -20.80 12.85 -3.41
CA HIS A 180 -20.59 11.54 -4.01
C HIS A 180 -21.48 10.48 -3.36
N ASN A 181 -22.09 9.60 -4.17
CA ASN A 181 -22.98 8.51 -3.71
C ASN A 181 -22.36 7.59 -2.64
N GLY A 182 -21.03 7.53 -2.62
CA GLY A 182 -20.27 6.73 -1.64
C GLY A 182 -20.40 7.23 -0.20
N TRP A 183 -20.66 8.52 0.03
CA TRP A 183 -20.89 9.07 1.37
C TRP A 183 -22.20 8.56 1.97
N GLY A 184 -23.31 8.60 1.21
CA GLY A 184 -24.59 8.03 1.66
C GLY A 184 -24.50 6.51 1.91
N ALA A 185 -23.70 5.79 1.13
CA ALA A 185 -23.44 4.37 1.39
C ALA A 185 -22.70 4.13 2.72
N ILE A 186 -21.74 5.00 3.07
CA ILE A 186 -21.04 4.97 4.37
C ILE A 186 -22.02 5.26 5.51
N GLU A 187 -22.78 6.36 5.41
CA GLU A 187 -23.75 6.78 6.43
C GLU A 187 -24.76 5.67 6.75
N SER A 188 -25.25 4.95 5.74
CA SER A 188 -26.20 3.85 5.93
C SER A 188 -25.64 2.64 6.69
N LYS A 189 -24.31 2.43 6.70
CA LYS A 189 -23.66 1.24 7.26
C LYS A 189 -22.63 1.53 8.36
N MET A 190 -22.41 2.78 8.73
CA MET A 190 -21.37 3.18 9.69
C MET A 190 -21.60 2.66 11.13
N GLY A 191 -22.83 2.28 11.47
CA GLY A 191 -23.19 1.78 12.81
C GLY A 191 -22.70 0.35 13.11
N LYS A 192 -22.14 -0.38 12.14
CA LYS A 192 -21.63 -1.75 12.34
C LYS A 192 -20.22 -1.90 11.76
N GLY A 193 -19.39 -2.69 12.42
CA GLY A 193 -18.07 -3.06 11.91
C GLY A 193 -18.15 -3.90 10.62
N PRO A 194 -17.04 -4.02 9.89
CA PRO A 194 -16.99 -4.80 8.66
C PRO A 194 -17.19 -6.29 8.96
N VAL A 195 -17.83 -6.98 8.02
CA VAL A 195 -18.16 -8.40 8.17
C VAL A 195 -16.99 -9.24 7.69
N SER A 196 -16.57 -10.26 8.46
CA SER A 196 -15.46 -11.14 8.05
C SER A 196 -15.90 -12.16 6.99
N GLU A 197 -14.96 -12.60 6.15
CA GLU A 197 -15.21 -13.62 5.13
C GLU A 197 -15.67 -14.95 5.76
N SER A 198 -15.06 -15.36 6.87
CA SER A 198 -15.43 -16.57 7.59
C SER A 198 -16.86 -16.52 8.14
N PHE A 199 -17.32 -15.34 8.59
CA PHE A 199 -18.69 -15.15 9.06
C PHE A 199 -19.70 -15.25 7.92
N LEU A 200 -19.39 -14.69 6.75
CA LEU A 200 -20.23 -14.84 5.56
C LEU A 200 -20.28 -16.29 5.08
N PHE A 201 -19.14 -16.99 5.11
CA PHE A 201 -19.09 -18.42 4.78
C PHE A 201 -19.93 -19.24 5.76
N LEU A 202 -19.83 -18.94 7.06
CA LEU A 202 -20.63 -19.59 8.10
C LEU A 202 -22.13 -19.41 7.87
N ILE A 203 -22.59 -18.19 7.54
CA ILE A 203 -24.03 -17.94 7.35
C ILE A 203 -24.55 -18.49 6.03
N THR A 204 -23.76 -18.44 4.96
CA THR A 204 -24.24 -18.82 3.62
C THR A 204 -24.00 -20.29 3.30
N THR A 205 -22.81 -20.81 3.60
CA THR A 205 -22.36 -22.12 3.11
C THR A 205 -22.66 -23.23 4.12
N VAL A 206 -22.51 -22.97 5.42
CA VAL A 206 -22.72 -24.03 6.44
C VAL A 206 -24.16 -24.53 6.51
N PRO A 207 -25.22 -23.70 6.41
CA PRO A 207 -26.59 -24.20 6.33
C PRO A 207 -26.82 -25.08 5.10
N VAL A 208 -26.21 -24.74 3.96
CA VAL A 208 -26.29 -25.53 2.73
C VAL A 208 -25.57 -26.86 2.91
N LEU A 209 -24.38 -26.88 3.50
CA LEU A 209 -23.65 -28.11 3.82
C LEU A 209 -24.46 -29.01 4.77
N PHE A 210 -25.07 -28.41 5.79
CA PHE A 210 -25.91 -29.14 6.74
C PHE A 210 -27.13 -29.76 6.04
N ALA A 211 -27.79 -29.02 5.15
CA ALA A 211 -28.88 -29.54 4.33
C ALA A 211 -28.40 -30.69 3.42
N VAL A 212 -27.26 -30.54 2.74
CA VAL A 212 -26.68 -31.61 1.90
C VAL A 212 -26.43 -32.88 2.71
N VAL A 213 -25.92 -32.77 3.94
CA VAL A 213 -25.68 -33.92 4.82
C VAL A 213 -27.00 -34.57 5.27
N ILE A 214 -28.02 -33.78 5.64
CA ILE A 214 -29.33 -34.33 6.04
C ILE A 214 -30.01 -35.07 4.87
N PHE A 215 -30.03 -34.45 3.69
CA PHE A 215 -30.68 -35.01 2.51
C PHE A 215 -29.82 -36.05 1.76
N SER A 216 -28.57 -36.27 2.19
CA SER A 216 -27.63 -37.21 1.57
C SER A 216 -28.20 -38.62 1.44
N ARG A 217 -28.83 -39.12 2.51
CA ARG A 217 -29.44 -40.45 2.56
C ARG A 217 -30.62 -40.59 1.59
N GLN A 218 -31.33 -39.49 1.35
CA GLN A 218 -32.49 -39.48 0.46
C GLN A 218 -32.09 -39.35 -1.01
N LEU A 219 -30.96 -38.69 -1.30
CA LEU A 219 -30.49 -38.44 -2.66
C LEU A 219 -29.56 -39.54 -3.21
N ALA A 220 -28.66 -40.09 -2.37
CA ALA A 220 -27.58 -40.96 -2.82
C ALA A 220 -27.76 -42.44 -2.41
N GLY A 221 -28.68 -42.75 -1.50
CA GLY A 221 -28.88 -44.10 -0.96
C GLY A 221 -27.76 -44.56 -0.02
N GLU A 222 -27.67 -45.88 0.21
CA GLU A 222 -26.65 -46.50 1.07
C GLU A 222 -25.57 -47.21 0.24
N GLY A 223 -24.30 -47.10 0.65
CA GLY A 223 -23.17 -47.80 0.03
C GLY A 223 -21.96 -46.92 -0.25
N TRP A 224 -20.87 -47.55 -0.73
CA TRP A 224 -19.59 -46.88 -1.01
C TRP A 224 -19.71 -45.81 -2.10
N GLY A 225 -20.50 -46.06 -3.16
CA GLY A 225 -20.73 -45.08 -4.23
C GLY A 225 -21.46 -43.82 -3.75
N ALA A 226 -22.43 -43.99 -2.83
CA ALA A 226 -23.15 -42.89 -2.21
C ALA A 226 -22.21 -42.02 -1.35
N PHE A 227 -21.30 -42.64 -0.61
CA PHE A 227 -20.27 -41.93 0.17
C PHE A 227 -19.33 -41.10 -0.71
N CYS A 228 -18.88 -41.64 -1.86
CA CYS A 228 -18.04 -40.90 -2.80
C CYS A 228 -18.80 -39.71 -3.42
N LEU A 229 -20.04 -39.92 -3.85
CA LEU A 229 -20.86 -38.88 -4.49
C LEU A 229 -21.20 -37.74 -3.51
N THR A 230 -21.59 -38.08 -2.29
CA THR A 230 -21.87 -37.10 -1.23
C THR A 230 -20.64 -36.30 -0.85
N SER A 231 -19.48 -36.95 -0.75
CA SER A 231 -18.20 -36.28 -0.49
C SER A 231 -17.81 -35.32 -1.62
N LEU A 232 -18.05 -35.69 -2.88
CA LEU A 232 -17.81 -34.82 -4.04
C LEU A 232 -18.75 -33.59 -4.03
N ILE A 233 -20.02 -33.77 -3.70
CA ILE A 233 -20.99 -32.66 -3.57
C ILE A 233 -20.59 -31.72 -2.42
N VAL A 234 -20.19 -32.26 -1.27
CA VAL A 234 -19.70 -31.45 -0.14
C VAL A 234 -18.49 -30.64 -0.56
N PHE A 235 -17.51 -31.28 -1.21
CA PHE A 235 -16.32 -30.59 -1.70
C PHE A 235 -16.64 -29.49 -2.71
N ALA A 236 -17.52 -29.77 -3.69
CA ALA A 236 -17.98 -28.77 -4.65
C ALA A 236 -18.72 -27.60 -3.96
N THR A 237 -19.55 -27.90 -2.96
CA THR A 237 -20.28 -26.89 -2.17
C THR A 237 -19.33 -26.00 -1.39
N VAL A 238 -18.28 -26.56 -0.79
CA VAL A 238 -17.24 -25.77 -0.10
C VAL A 238 -16.52 -24.85 -1.07
N LEU A 239 -16.05 -25.36 -2.23
CA LEU A 239 -15.36 -24.54 -3.24
C LEU A 239 -16.25 -23.40 -3.76
N PHE A 240 -17.52 -23.69 -4.05
CA PHE A 240 -18.49 -22.68 -4.49
C PHE A 240 -18.81 -21.68 -3.38
N GLY A 241 -18.95 -22.16 -2.14
CA GLY A 241 -19.18 -21.35 -0.95
C GLY A 241 -18.04 -20.37 -0.68
N MET A 242 -16.79 -20.82 -0.79
CA MET A 242 -15.61 -19.95 -0.64
C MET A 242 -15.61 -18.84 -1.70
N ARG A 243 -15.84 -19.17 -2.98
CA ARG A 243 -15.90 -18.17 -4.07
C ARG A 243 -17.02 -17.15 -3.86
N THR A 244 -18.20 -17.62 -3.46
CA THR A 244 -19.37 -16.76 -3.25
C THR A 244 -19.19 -15.87 -2.02
N SER A 245 -18.68 -16.42 -0.91
CA SER A 245 -18.37 -15.68 0.30
C SER A 245 -17.38 -14.55 0.03
N LYS A 246 -16.31 -14.84 -0.71
CA LYS A 246 -15.31 -13.83 -1.10
C LYS A 246 -15.91 -12.70 -1.95
N LYS A 247 -16.78 -13.03 -2.90
CA LYS A 247 -17.50 -12.02 -3.71
C LYS A 247 -18.45 -11.18 -2.86
N MET A 248 -19.19 -11.80 -1.94
CA MET A 248 -20.09 -11.11 -1.02
C MET A 248 -19.34 -10.20 -0.05
N PHE A 249 -18.19 -10.63 0.46
CA PHE A 249 -17.34 -9.86 1.35
C PHE A 249 -17.00 -8.50 0.75
N HIS A 250 -16.54 -8.47 -0.51
CA HIS A 250 -16.20 -7.22 -1.17
C HIS A 250 -17.42 -6.31 -1.34
N ASN A 251 -18.56 -6.86 -1.79
CA ASN A 251 -19.77 -6.08 -2.03
C ASN A 251 -20.40 -5.53 -0.73
N ILE A 252 -20.42 -6.33 0.33
CA ILE A 252 -21.04 -5.95 1.62
C ILE A 252 -20.19 -4.89 2.32
N ASN A 253 -18.86 -5.06 2.31
CA ASN A 253 -17.90 -4.18 2.96
C ASN A 253 -17.44 -2.99 2.11
N ARG A 254 -18.00 -2.81 0.90
CA ARG A 254 -17.71 -1.65 0.05
C ARG A 254 -17.76 -0.31 0.80
N PRO A 255 -18.73 -0.03 1.70
CA PRO A 255 -18.72 1.19 2.49
C PRO A 255 -17.52 1.31 3.45
N ALA A 256 -17.04 0.19 4.02
CA ALA A 256 -15.84 0.19 4.86
C ALA A 256 -14.58 0.52 4.04
N PHE A 257 -14.46 -0.02 2.82
CA PHE A 257 -13.37 0.34 1.92
C PHE A 257 -13.43 1.80 1.47
N ASN A 258 -14.63 2.33 1.22
CA ASN A 258 -14.81 3.76 0.91
C ASN A 258 -14.40 4.62 2.10
N LEU A 259 -14.82 4.28 3.33
CA LEU A 259 -14.42 5.02 4.52
C LEU A 259 -12.91 4.97 4.73
N LEU A 260 -12.29 3.80 4.56
CA LEU A 260 -10.84 3.65 4.60
C LEU A 260 -10.15 4.57 3.57
N ARG A 261 -10.69 4.68 2.36
CA ARG A 261 -10.17 5.60 1.34
C ARG A 261 -10.32 7.07 1.75
N ALA A 262 -11.44 7.45 2.35
CA ALA A 262 -11.60 8.80 2.91
C ALA A 262 -10.57 9.07 4.01
N MET A 263 -10.36 8.12 4.92
CA MET A 263 -9.36 8.23 5.99
C MET A 263 -7.94 8.36 5.42
N ASN A 264 -7.59 7.54 4.41
CA ASN A 264 -6.31 7.64 3.72
C ASN A 264 -6.17 8.99 2.98
N PHE A 265 -7.25 9.54 2.43
CA PHE A 265 -7.25 10.85 1.79
C PHE A 265 -6.96 11.99 2.78
N GLU A 266 -7.61 11.98 3.95
CA GLU A 266 -7.32 12.96 5.01
C GLU A 266 -5.89 12.83 5.51
N ALA A 267 -5.42 11.60 5.73
CA ALA A 267 -4.04 11.37 6.13
C ALA A 267 -3.08 11.91 5.07
N ASN A 268 -3.30 11.58 3.81
CA ASN A 268 -2.40 11.98 2.73
C ASN A 268 -2.35 13.50 2.55
N THR A 269 -3.49 14.18 2.57
CA THR A 269 -3.59 15.61 2.23
C THR A 269 -3.51 16.55 3.42
N GLY A 270 -3.81 16.06 4.63
CA GLY A 270 -3.99 16.91 5.81
C GLY A 270 -5.29 17.71 5.84
N TYR A 271 -6.19 17.54 4.86
CA TYR A 271 -7.50 18.20 4.85
C TYR A 271 -8.58 17.34 5.47
N SER A 272 -9.50 17.98 6.19
CA SER A 272 -10.67 17.34 6.78
C SER A 272 -11.85 17.34 5.79
N VAL A 273 -12.32 16.14 5.42
CA VAL A 273 -13.48 15.90 4.55
C VAL A 273 -14.55 15.02 5.20
N ILE A 274 -14.19 14.20 6.19
CA ILE A 274 -15.09 13.29 6.91
C ILE A 274 -15.88 14.07 7.95
N GLN A 275 -17.20 13.91 7.93
CA GLN A 275 -18.13 14.53 8.88
C GLN A 275 -18.00 13.93 10.29
N GLU A 276 -18.30 14.73 11.32
CA GLU A 276 -18.19 14.34 12.73
C GLU A 276 -19.03 13.11 13.08
N ASP A 277 -20.24 12.99 12.51
CA ASP A 277 -21.13 11.83 12.70
C ASP A 277 -20.48 10.53 12.24
N ILE A 278 -19.72 10.57 11.13
CA ILE A 278 -19.00 9.41 10.62
C ILE A 278 -17.79 9.10 11.52
N ARG A 279 -17.10 10.11 12.07
CA ARG A 279 -15.93 9.91 12.95
C ARG A 279 -16.28 9.22 14.27
N THR A 280 -17.44 9.50 14.82
CA THR A 280 -17.91 8.88 16.08
C THR A 280 -18.50 7.48 15.87
N SER A 281 -18.63 7.03 14.61
CA SER A 281 -19.22 5.74 14.26
C SER A 281 -18.35 4.55 14.68
N THR A 282 -19.00 3.40 14.91
CA THR A 282 -18.30 2.15 15.27
C THR A 282 -17.40 1.66 14.14
N LEU A 283 -17.80 1.87 12.88
CA LEU A 283 -17.00 1.51 11.71
C LEU A 283 -15.72 2.32 11.62
N TYR A 284 -15.80 3.65 11.84
CA TYR A 284 -14.62 4.51 11.85
C TYR A 284 -13.63 4.08 12.93
N MET A 285 -14.12 3.92 14.17
CA MET A 285 -13.29 3.50 15.30
C MET A 285 -12.65 2.12 15.06
N TYR A 286 -13.38 1.19 14.46
CA TYR A 286 -12.85 -0.13 14.11
C TYR A 286 -11.68 -0.05 13.13
N ILE A 287 -11.79 0.80 12.10
CA ILE A 287 -10.71 0.98 11.10
C ILE A 287 -9.52 1.71 11.74
N MET A 288 -9.79 2.78 12.50
CA MET A 288 -8.79 3.59 13.19
C MET A 288 -7.88 2.74 14.08
N GLN A 289 -8.47 1.88 14.92
CA GLN A 289 -7.72 1.03 15.88
C GLN A 289 -6.75 0.04 15.20
N ARG A 290 -7.00 -0.33 13.94
CA ARG A 290 -6.15 -1.28 13.20
C ARG A 290 -4.97 -0.62 12.51
N LYS A 291 -5.03 0.70 12.28
CA LYS A 291 -3.94 1.46 11.65
C LYS A 291 -2.70 1.51 12.53
N PRO A 292 -1.52 1.84 11.98
CA PRO A 292 -0.31 2.00 12.80
C PRO A 292 -0.40 3.16 13.78
N VAL A 293 0.42 3.14 14.83
CA VAL A 293 0.36 4.12 15.93
C VAL A 293 0.75 5.51 15.42
N ALA A 294 1.85 5.61 14.67
CA ALA A 294 2.25 6.84 13.98
C ALA A 294 1.12 7.44 13.12
N TRP A 295 0.41 6.59 12.38
CA TRP A 295 -0.71 7.00 11.54
C TRP A 295 -1.85 7.56 12.37
N GLN A 296 -2.21 6.88 13.47
CA GLN A 296 -3.26 7.30 14.39
C GLN A 296 -2.96 8.65 15.04
N GLU A 297 -1.75 8.80 15.60
CA GLU A 297 -1.29 10.06 16.21
C GLU A 297 -1.32 11.23 15.22
N ARG A 298 -0.90 10.98 13.98
CA ARG A 298 -0.94 11.99 12.92
C ARG A 298 -2.37 12.35 12.52
N MET A 299 -3.23 11.36 12.38
CA MET A 299 -4.64 11.56 12.06
C MET A 299 -5.35 12.39 13.12
N ILE A 300 -5.08 12.16 14.42
CA ILE A 300 -5.65 12.98 15.50
C ILE A 300 -5.26 14.46 15.34
N LYS A 301 -3.99 14.75 15.04
CA LYS A 301 -3.53 16.14 14.80
C LYS A 301 -4.20 16.78 13.60
N ILE A 302 -4.44 16.03 12.52
CA ILE A 302 -5.16 16.52 11.33
C ILE A 302 -6.62 16.86 11.68
N ILE A 303 -7.26 16.00 12.48
CA ILE A 303 -8.64 16.22 12.94
C ILE A 303 -8.72 17.48 13.82
N GLU A 304 -7.74 17.70 14.70
CA GLU A 304 -7.66 18.89 15.56
C GLU A 304 -7.44 20.18 14.75
N ASP A 305 -6.59 20.15 13.72
CA ASP A 305 -6.34 21.28 12.83
C ASP A 305 -7.58 21.65 11.99
N ASN A 306 -8.36 20.64 11.59
CA ASN A 306 -9.63 20.77 10.87
C ASN A 306 -9.58 21.69 9.64
N SER A 307 -8.48 21.63 8.89
CA SER A 307 -8.30 22.42 7.68
C SER A 307 -9.28 22.00 6.57
N PRO A 308 -10.12 22.91 6.05
CA PRO A 308 -11.11 22.57 5.03
C PRO A 308 -10.45 22.41 3.65
N LEU A 309 -11.01 21.52 2.85
CA LEU A 309 -10.56 21.28 1.47
C LEU A 309 -10.75 22.54 0.58
N PRO A 310 -9.73 22.95 -0.20
CA PRO A 310 -9.86 24.04 -1.18
C PRO A 310 -10.90 23.75 -2.27
N LYS A 311 -11.62 24.79 -2.74
CA LYS A 311 -12.75 24.65 -3.68
C LYS A 311 -12.40 24.00 -5.03
N ASN A 312 -11.17 24.19 -5.52
CA ASN A 312 -10.71 23.66 -6.81
C ASN A 312 -9.64 22.58 -6.63
N TRP A 313 -9.72 21.81 -5.55
CA TRP A 313 -8.76 20.76 -5.29
C TRP A 313 -8.82 19.68 -6.38
N LYS A 314 -7.66 19.25 -6.84
CA LYS A 314 -7.48 18.14 -7.78
C LYS A 314 -6.32 17.26 -7.30
N PRO A 315 -6.39 15.94 -7.55
CA PRO A 315 -5.25 15.07 -7.27
C PRO A 315 -4.05 15.56 -8.08
N LYS A 316 -2.91 15.65 -7.41
CA LYS A 316 -1.61 15.92 -8.03
C LYS A 316 -0.81 14.63 -7.97
N PHE A 317 -0.27 14.24 -9.10
CA PHE A 317 0.63 13.11 -9.22
C PHE A 317 2.04 13.62 -9.53
N PRO A 318 3.09 12.88 -9.14
CA PRO A 318 4.41 13.14 -9.66
C PRO A 318 4.40 13.03 -11.19
N ASP A 319 5.32 13.72 -11.85
CA ASP A 319 5.63 13.38 -13.23
C ASP A 319 6.28 11.99 -13.23
N PHE A 320 5.57 11.03 -13.79
CA PHE A 320 5.99 9.66 -13.69
C PHE A 320 6.97 9.24 -14.80
N ASP A 321 7.11 10.09 -15.82
CA ASP A 321 8.00 9.85 -16.94
C ASP A 321 9.28 10.70 -16.81
N SER A 322 9.41 11.50 -15.75
CA SER A 322 10.56 12.36 -15.45
C SER A 322 11.94 11.67 -15.50
N HIS A 323 12.01 10.41 -15.11
CA HIS A 323 13.24 9.60 -15.19
C HIS A 323 13.74 9.34 -16.63
N LEU A 324 12.88 9.52 -17.65
CA LEU A 324 13.25 9.38 -19.06
C LEU A 324 14.06 10.59 -19.54
N ASP A 325 13.80 11.78 -19.00
CA ASP A 325 14.48 13.02 -19.37
C ASP A 325 15.98 12.97 -19.02
N ASP A 326 16.31 12.38 -17.86
CA ASP A 326 17.68 12.20 -17.38
C ASP A 326 18.47 11.14 -18.18
N MET A 327 17.77 10.22 -18.86
CA MET A 327 18.39 9.18 -19.68
C MET A 327 18.78 9.67 -21.08
N GLY A 328 18.48 10.93 -21.43
CA GLY A 328 18.75 11.49 -22.75
C GLY A 328 17.99 10.72 -23.82
N PHE A 329 16.68 10.97 -23.92
CA PHE A 329 15.86 10.44 -25.00
C PHE A 329 16.41 10.95 -26.34
N ILE A 330 17.17 10.10 -27.03
CA ILE A 330 17.33 10.18 -28.48
C ILE A 330 15.96 9.73 -29.01
N GLU A 331 15.16 10.68 -29.50
CA GLU A 331 14.06 10.38 -30.41
C GLU A 331 14.61 9.38 -31.42
N ASP A 332 14.08 8.15 -31.44
CA ASP A 332 14.38 7.19 -32.49
C ASP A 332 14.17 7.93 -33.80
N GLY A 333 15.30 8.27 -34.43
CA GLY A 333 15.34 9.10 -35.61
C GLY A 333 14.39 8.51 -36.63
N GLU A 334 13.65 9.41 -37.28
CA GLU A 334 12.93 9.17 -38.53
C GLU A 334 13.66 8.09 -39.32
N GLU A 335 12.91 7.10 -39.81
CA GLU A 335 13.38 6.06 -40.71
C GLU A 335 14.23 6.70 -41.82
N ASP A 336 15.55 6.77 -41.61
CA ASP A 336 16.51 7.06 -42.65
C ASP A 336 16.40 5.86 -43.59
N THR A 337 15.58 6.05 -44.61
CA THR A 337 15.49 5.22 -45.78
C THR A 337 16.91 4.92 -46.24
N PHE A 338 17.36 3.69 -45.99
CA PHE A 338 18.57 3.16 -46.61
C PHE A 338 18.39 3.24 -48.12
N GLU A 339 18.96 4.27 -48.75
CA GLU A 339 19.16 4.27 -50.19
C GLU A 339 20.10 3.10 -50.51
N GLN A 340 19.58 2.14 -51.28
CA GLN A 340 20.37 1.08 -51.86
C GLN A 340 21.46 1.72 -52.73
N PHE A 341 22.71 1.55 -52.32
CA PHE A 341 23.85 1.88 -53.14
C PHE A 341 23.87 0.90 -54.33
N GLU A 342 23.41 1.35 -55.49
CA GLU A 342 23.61 0.63 -56.75
C GLU A 342 25.10 0.67 -57.10
N GLU A 343 25.73 -0.51 -57.17
CA GLU A 343 27.08 -0.66 -57.74
C GLU A 343 27.02 -0.47 -59.26
N GLU A 344 27.69 0.56 -59.78
CA GLU A 344 28.29 0.58 -61.12
C GLU A 344 29.80 0.80 -61.04
#